data_AF-A0A7V7D7R8-F1
#
_entry.id   AF-A0A7V7D7R8-F1
#
_cell.length_a   1.000
_cell.length_b   1.000
_cell.length_c   1.000
_cell.angle_alpha   90.00
_cell.angle_beta   90.00
_cell.angle_gamma   90.00
#
_symmetry.space_group_name_H-M   'P 1'
#
loop_
_entity.id
_entity.type
_entity.pdbx_description
1 polymer ?
#
loop_
_entity_poly.entity_id
_entity_poly.type
_entity_poly.pdbx_seq_one_letter_code
_entity_poly.pdbx_strand_id
1 'polypeptide(L)'
;MQILLTNDDGIFAPGLAAIYKELVKIGDVTVVAPAASRSGASHSITYSQPLVCNKADINGQFVGYSVQGSPADCVKLAVMQLHEGPIDLLVAGINNGANAGINVYYSGTVAAAMEGAFLKIPAVAMSLSVEAPGVPGDFEKAAKQCAGILKKLMPLKNGDVINVNIPRLSKGEPKGVKVVPQSSKGFDEYYILKKNEQGQTVFQLTGNVHDVDDTPTDTTSLELGFITVTALASDMTNHERTHQLQKIKWQAAPCSDY
;
A
#
# COMPACT_ATOMS: atom_id res chain seq x y z
N MET A 1 -9.32 -15.71 13.82
CA MET A 1 -9.24 -14.36 13.22
C MET A 1 -9.00 -14.58 11.74
N GLN A 2 -9.91 -14.12 10.90
CA GLN A 2 -9.84 -14.25 9.44
C GLN A 2 -9.02 -13.09 8.86
N ILE A 3 -7.92 -13.41 8.19
CA ILE A 3 -7.00 -12.41 7.64
C ILE A 3 -7.00 -12.51 6.11
N LEU A 4 -7.27 -11.39 5.44
CA LEU A 4 -7.02 -11.25 4.01
C LEU A 4 -5.61 -10.71 3.79
N LEU A 5 -4.80 -11.43 3.01
CA LEU A 5 -3.44 -11.03 2.63
C LEU A 5 -3.36 -10.74 1.13
N THR A 6 -2.80 -9.58 0.76
CA THR A 6 -2.54 -9.16 -0.62
C THR A 6 -1.24 -8.35 -0.74
N ASN A 7 -0.87 -7.93 -1.95
CA ASN A 7 0.23 -7.00 -2.23
C ASN A 7 0.10 -6.39 -3.65
N ASP A 8 1.09 -5.61 -4.08
CA ASP A 8 1.27 -5.16 -5.46
C ASP A 8 2.48 -5.75 -6.17
N ASP A 9 3.39 -6.44 -5.48
CA ASP A 9 4.53 -7.16 -6.10
C ASP A 9 4.13 -8.48 -6.78
N GLY A 10 2.95 -9.01 -6.46
CA GLY A 10 2.37 -10.23 -7.02
C GLY A 10 2.44 -11.47 -6.11
N ILE A 11 1.70 -12.51 -6.47
CA ILE A 11 1.47 -13.71 -5.65
C ILE A 11 2.74 -14.51 -5.33
N PHE A 12 3.76 -14.44 -6.18
CA PHE A 12 5.06 -15.11 -5.99
C PHE A 12 6.10 -14.22 -5.28
N ALA A 13 5.72 -13.03 -4.81
CA ALA A 13 6.66 -12.11 -4.21
C ALA A 13 7.21 -12.64 -2.88
N PRO A 14 8.53 -12.50 -2.63
CA PRO A 14 9.14 -12.98 -1.39
C PRO A 14 8.59 -12.26 -0.14
N GLY A 15 8.24 -10.97 -0.26
CA GLY A 15 7.63 -10.20 0.82
C GLY A 15 6.25 -10.71 1.25
N LEU A 16 5.45 -11.22 0.30
CA LEU A 16 4.14 -11.83 0.56
C LEU A 16 4.30 -13.15 1.31
N ALA A 17 5.21 -14.00 0.83
CA ALA A 17 5.50 -15.28 1.47
C ALA A 17 6.08 -15.11 2.88
N ALA A 18 6.93 -14.13 3.10
CA ALA A 18 7.51 -13.85 4.41
C ALA A 18 6.45 -13.41 5.43
N ILE A 19 5.57 -12.46 5.07
CA ILE A 19 4.53 -12.01 6.01
C ILE A 19 3.46 -13.08 6.25
N TYR A 20 3.12 -13.90 5.24
CA TYR A 20 2.22 -15.04 5.41
C TYR A 20 2.66 -15.94 6.57
N LYS A 21 3.96 -16.30 6.65
CA LYS A 21 4.51 -17.15 7.70
C LYS A 21 4.29 -16.59 9.10
N GLU A 22 4.23 -15.28 9.26
CA GLU A 22 3.96 -14.64 10.55
C GLU A 22 2.46 -14.50 10.82
N LEU A 23 1.64 -14.23 9.80
CA LEU A 23 0.19 -14.05 9.93
C LEU A 23 -0.53 -15.35 10.29
N VAL A 24 -0.10 -16.50 9.75
CA VAL A 24 -0.70 -17.81 10.09
C VAL A 24 -0.54 -18.18 11.56
N LYS A 25 0.38 -17.54 12.29
CA LYS A 25 0.56 -17.75 13.74
C LYS A 25 -0.51 -17.05 14.58
N ILE A 26 -1.28 -16.14 13.99
CA ILE A 26 -2.27 -15.32 14.70
C ILE A 26 -3.69 -15.43 14.11
N GLY A 27 -3.86 -16.03 12.94
CA GLY A 27 -5.18 -16.21 12.33
C GLY A 27 -5.14 -17.07 11.07
N ASP A 28 -6.32 -17.33 10.51
CA ASP A 28 -6.50 -18.07 9.27
C ASP A 28 -6.36 -17.10 8.09
N VAL A 29 -5.41 -17.38 7.20
CA VAL A 29 -4.99 -16.44 6.16
C VAL A 29 -5.52 -16.87 4.80
N THR A 30 -6.31 -16.01 4.16
CA THR A 30 -6.68 -16.11 2.74
C THR A 30 -5.78 -15.19 1.92
N VAL A 31 -5.05 -15.74 0.95
CA VAL A 31 -4.14 -14.96 0.10
C VAL A 31 -4.76 -14.73 -1.27
N VAL A 32 -4.94 -13.47 -1.65
CA VAL A 32 -5.41 -13.06 -2.98
C VAL A 32 -4.52 -11.93 -3.46
N ALA A 33 -3.75 -12.14 -4.53
CA ALA A 33 -2.76 -11.16 -4.99
C ALA A 33 -2.65 -11.12 -6.52
N PRO A 34 -2.07 -10.04 -7.08
CA PRO A 34 -1.87 -9.91 -8.52
C PRO A 34 -1.02 -11.06 -9.09
N ALA A 35 -1.31 -11.45 -10.34
CA ALA A 35 -0.54 -12.48 -11.06
C ALA A 35 0.88 -12.02 -11.42
N ALA A 36 1.11 -10.71 -11.51
CA ALA A 36 2.40 -10.09 -11.79
C ALA A 36 2.48 -8.76 -11.04
N SER A 37 3.70 -8.18 -10.94
CA SER A 37 3.91 -6.88 -10.31
C SER A 37 3.06 -5.78 -10.95
N ARG A 38 2.45 -4.96 -10.10
CA ARG A 38 1.58 -3.81 -10.40
C ARG A 38 2.08 -2.55 -9.67
N SER A 39 3.40 -2.37 -9.56
CA SER A 39 3.96 -1.15 -8.96
C SER A 39 3.46 0.10 -9.69
N GLY A 40 3.09 1.13 -8.93
CA GLY A 40 2.56 2.38 -9.49
C GLY A 40 1.10 2.29 -9.97
N ALA A 41 0.41 1.17 -9.75
CA ALA A 41 -0.99 1.02 -10.16
C ALA A 41 -1.96 1.94 -9.40
N SER A 42 -1.51 2.61 -8.32
CA SER A 42 -2.35 3.44 -7.45
C SER A 42 -3.62 2.67 -7.06
N HIS A 43 -4.75 3.37 -6.96
CA HIS A 43 -6.05 2.79 -6.68
C HIS A 43 -6.84 2.47 -7.96
N SER A 44 -6.16 1.94 -8.99
CA SER A 44 -6.84 1.48 -10.21
C SER A 44 -7.72 0.26 -9.94
N ILE A 45 -8.79 0.13 -10.71
CA ILE A 45 -9.68 -1.03 -10.73
C ILE A 45 -9.94 -1.46 -12.18
N THR A 46 -10.16 -2.75 -12.40
CA THR A 46 -10.48 -3.29 -13.73
C THR A 46 -11.99 -3.29 -13.91
N TYR A 47 -12.51 -2.31 -14.66
CA TYR A 47 -13.95 -2.15 -14.89
C TYR A 47 -14.44 -2.73 -16.23
N SER A 48 -13.67 -2.53 -17.30
CA SER A 48 -14.13 -2.76 -18.68
C SER A 48 -13.87 -4.17 -19.21
N GLN A 49 -13.10 -5.00 -18.50
CA GLN A 49 -12.70 -6.33 -18.94
C GLN A 49 -12.88 -7.36 -17.81
N PRO A 50 -13.18 -8.63 -18.14
CA PRO A 50 -13.25 -9.69 -17.15
C PRO A 50 -11.90 -9.91 -16.43
N LEU A 51 -11.96 -10.18 -15.13
CA LEU A 51 -10.80 -10.58 -14.34
C LEU A 51 -10.57 -12.09 -14.48
N VAL A 52 -9.31 -12.48 -14.70
CA VAL A 52 -8.89 -13.90 -14.68
C VAL A 52 -8.31 -14.22 -13.30
N CYS A 53 -8.84 -15.25 -12.64
CA CYS A 53 -8.38 -15.70 -11.33
C CYS A 53 -8.02 -17.18 -11.37
N ASN A 54 -6.84 -17.53 -10.87
CA ASN A 54 -6.35 -18.91 -10.80
C ASN A 54 -5.93 -19.25 -9.37
N LYS A 55 -6.05 -20.52 -8.96
CA LYS A 55 -5.36 -21.00 -7.76
C LYS A 55 -3.86 -21.13 -8.06
N ALA A 56 -3.02 -20.73 -7.10
CA ALA A 56 -1.57 -20.80 -7.20
C ALA A 56 -0.99 -21.50 -5.96
N ASP A 57 -0.15 -22.52 -6.19
CA ASP A 57 0.67 -23.14 -5.15
C ASP A 57 2.03 -22.43 -5.09
N ILE A 58 2.40 -21.94 -3.92
CA ILE A 58 3.63 -21.16 -3.71
C ILE A 58 4.73 -22.07 -3.15
N ASN A 59 5.09 -23.08 -3.95
CA ASN A 59 6.11 -24.08 -3.64
C ASN A 59 5.90 -24.77 -2.29
N GLY A 60 4.65 -25.16 -2.00
CA GLY A 60 4.27 -25.80 -0.75
C GLY A 60 4.24 -24.88 0.48
N GLN A 61 4.49 -23.57 0.33
CA GLN A 61 4.36 -22.63 1.45
C GLN A 61 2.89 -22.34 1.77
N PHE A 62 2.08 -22.09 0.74
CA PHE A 62 0.64 -21.90 0.83
C PHE A 62 -0.02 -22.03 -0.54
N VAL A 63 -1.35 -22.15 -0.53
CA VAL A 63 -2.20 -22.03 -1.73
C VAL A 63 -2.96 -20.71 -1.64
N GLY A 64 -2.91 -19.91 -2.70
CA GLY A 64 -3.60 -18.62 -2.81
C GLY A 64 -4.29 -18.44 -4.15
N TYR A 65 -4.82 -17.24 -4.37
CA TYR A 65 -5.48 -16.84 -5.61
C TYR A 65 -4.66 -15.79 -6.34
N SER A 66 -4.30 -16.09 -7.57
CA SER A 66 -3.58 -15.22 -8.49
C SER A 66 -4.57 -14.53 -9.44
N VAL A 67 -4.67 -13.21 -9.35
CA VAL A 67 -5.64 -12.41 -10.12
C VAL A 67 -4.93 -11.57 -11.18
N GLN A 68 -5.38 -11.62 -12.42
CA GLN A 68 -4.93 -10.70 -13.48
C GLN A 68 -5.62 -9.34 -13.34
N GLY A 69 -5.35 -8.64 -12.24
CA GLY A 69 -5.95 -7.35 -11.91
C GLY A 69 -5.00 -6.50 -11.06
N SER A 70 -5.54 -5.41 -10.52
CA SER A 70 -4.89 -4.55 -9.53
C SER A 70 -4.96 -5.15 -8.12
N PRO A 71 -4.21 -4.62 -7.14
CA PRO A 71 -4.38 -4.97 -5.73
C PRO A 71 -5.81 -4.70 -5.21
N ALA A 72 -6.43 -3.60 -5.63
CA ALA A 72 -7.82 -3.30 -5.25
C ALA A 72 -8.81 -4.33 -5.83
N ASP A 73 -8.60 -4.78 -7.07
CA ASP A 73 -9.39 -5.88 -7.66
C ASP A 73 -9.24 -7.18 -6.85
N CYS A 74 -8.02 -7.48 -6.35
CA CYS A 74 -7.77 -8.64 -5.49
C CYS A 74 -8.59 -8.57 -4.21
N VAL A 75 -8.63 -7.39 -3.56
CA VAL A 75 -9.40 -7.17 -2.35
C VAL A 75 -10.90 -7.33 -2.61
N LYS A 76 -11.43 -6.71 -3.67
CA LYS A 76 -12.84 -6.84 -4.04
C LYS A 76 -13.23 -8.30 -4.32
N LEU A 77 -12.45 -9.00 -5.15
CA LEU A 77 -12.71 -10.42 -5.45
C LEU A 77 -12.63 -11.30 -4.21
N ALA A 78 -11.65 -11.05 -3.33
CA ALA A 78 -11.53 -11.77 -2.07
C ALA A 78 -12.79 -11.67 -1.24
N VAL A 79 -13.22 -10.44 -0.95
CA VAL A 79 -14.39 -10.15 -0.12
C VAL A 79 -15.68 -10.65 -0.74
N MET A 80 -15.82 -10.53 -2.06
CA MET A 80 -17.09 -10.80 -2.73
C MET A 80 -17.27 -12.26 -3.16
N GLN A 81 -16.18 -13.00 -3.44
CA GLN A 81 -16.26 -14.30 -4.12
C GLN A 81 -15.29 -15.39 -3.62
N LEU A 82 -14.15 -15.04 -3.03
CA LEU A 82 -13.08 -16.03 -2.74
C LEU A 82 -12.90 -16.35 -1.25
N HIS A 83 -13.40 -15.51 -0.35
CA HIS A 83 -13.38 -15.74 1.09
C HIS A 83 -14.80 -16.00 1.61
N GLU A 84 -14.94 -17.00 2.47
CA GLU A 84 -16.20 -17.30 3.14
C GLU A 84 -16.22 -16.70 4.55
N GLY A 85 -17.20 -15.86 4.83
CA GLY A 85 -17.39 -15.25 6.15
C GLY A 85 -16.76 -13.86 6.30
N PRO A 86 -16.75 -13.30 7.52
CA PRO A 86 -16.22 -11.97 7.78
C PRO A 86 -14.69 -11.98 7.74
N ILE A 87 -14.09 -10.90 7.21
CA ILE A 87 -12.66 -10.65 7.28
C ILE A 87 -12.40 -9.69 8.44
N ASP A 88 -11.61 -10.14 9.42
CA ASP A 88 -11.28 -9.38 10.62
C ASP A 88 -10.15 -8.38 10.41
N LEU A 89 -9.29 -8.63 9.42
CA LEU A 89 -8.10 -7.81 9.13
C LEU A 89 -7.66 -7.99 7.67
N LEU A 90 -7.33 -6.89 7.01
CA LEU A 90 -6.62 -6.87 5.73
C LEU A 90 -5.17 -6.47 5.95
N VAL A 91 -4.22 -7.28 5.46
CA VAL A 91 -2.80 -6.93 5.41
C VAL A 91 -2.36 -6.85 3.95
N ALA A 92 -1.79 -5.72 3.56
CA ALA A 92 -1.22 -5.50 2.23
C ALA A 92 0.31 -5.38 2.35
N GLY A 93 1.07 -6.28 1.72
CA GLY A 93 2.53 -6.26 1.71
C GLY A 93 3.18 -7.65 1.88
N ILE A 94 4.46 -7.73 2.25
CA ILE A 94 5.38 -6.59 2.45
C ILE A 94 5.88 -6.11 1.08
N ASN A 95 5.66 -4.82 0.79
CA ASN A 95 6.12 -4.22 -0.46
C ASN A 95 7.65 -4.08 -0.52
N ASN A 96 8.22 -4.31 -1.71
CA ASN A 96 9.64 -4.08 -1.99
C ASN A 96 9.94 -2.60 -2.31
N GLY A 97 9.91 -1.76 -1.28
CA GLY A 97 10.11 -0.32 -1.39
C GLY A 97 9.19 0.40 -0.41
N ALA A 98 9.64 1.54 0.10
CA ALA A 98 8.84 2.34 1.03
C ALA A 98 7.68 3.05 0.32
N ASN A 99 6.51 3.04 0.94
CA ASN A 99 5.33 3.80 0.54
C ASN A 99 5.11 4.94 1.54
N ALA A 100 6.03 5.89 1.58
CA ALA A 100 6.03 7.04 2.48
C ALA A 100 5.86 8.36 1.71
N GLY A 101 5.35 9.40 2.37
CA GLY A 101 5.11 10.69 1.77
C GLY A 101 4.13 10.62 0.59
N ILE A 102 4.41 11.33 -0.50
CA ILE A 102 3.53 11.36 -1.69
C ILE A 102 3.44 9.99 -2.40
N ASN A 103 4.38 9.06 -2.17
CA ASN A 103 4.34 7.72 -2.77
C ASN A 103 3.13 6.89 -2.31
N VAL A 104 2.51 7.26 -1.19
CA VAL A 104 1.22 6.71 -0.73
C VAL A 104 0.16 6.76 -1.83
N TYR A 105 0.11 7.83 -2.65
CA TYR A 105 -0.91 7.99 -3.69
C TYR A 105 -0.69 7.06 -4.89
N TYR A 106 0.55 6.67 -5.17
CA TYR A 106 0.90 5.82 -6.31
C TYR A 106 1.02 4.34 -5.93
N SER A 107 0.99 4.03 -4.63
CA SER A 107 1.19 2.70 -4.08
C SER A 107 -0.02 1.79 -4.29
N GLY A 108 0.20 0.65 -4.95
CA GLY A 108 -0.80 -0.41 -5.03
C GLY A 108 -1.00 -1.10 -3.67
N THR A 109 0.07 -1.25 -2.88
CA THR A 109 -0.01 -1.77 -1.50
C THR A 109 -0.89 -0.90 -0.60
N VAL A 110 -0.72 0.43 -0.61
CA VAL A 110 -1.58 1.32 0.19
C VAL A 110 -3.00 1.38 -0.37
N ALA A 111 -3.16 1.36 -1.70
CA ALA A 111 -4.48 1.31 -2.32
C ALA A 111 -5.28 0.07 -1.92
N ALA A 112 -4.66 -1.11 -1.86
CA ALA A 112 -5.31 -2.32 -1.33
C ALA A 112 -5.80 -2.14 0.11
N ALA A 113 -5.02 -1.48 0.97
CA ALA A 113 -5.46 -1.19 2.34
C ALA A 113 -6.62 -0.18 2.37
N MET A 114 -6.59 0.85 1.52
CA MET A 114 -7.68 1.82 1.35
C MET A 114 -8.97 1.15 0.87
N GLU A 115 -8.88 0.20 -0.06
CA GLU A 115 -10.03 -0.59 -0.52
C GLU A 115 -10.65 -1.39 0.64
N GLY A 116 -9.82 -1.96 1.52
CA GLY A 116 -10.28 -2.56 2.77
C GLY A 116 -11.13 -1.61 3.62
N ALA A 117 -10.66 -0.38 3.81
CA ALA A 117 -11.41 0.62 4.58
C ALA A 117 -12.74 1.03 3.91
N PHE A 118 -12.80 1.11 2.58
CA PHE A 118 -14.06 1.31 1.87
C PHE A 118 -15.06 0.16 2.10
N LEU A 119 -14.54 -1.07 2.20
CA LEU A 119 -15.31 -2.27 2.52
C LEU A 119 -15.52 -2.48 4.03
N LYS A 120 -15.16 -1.48 4.87
CA LYS A 120 -15.29 -1.51 6.34
C LYS A 120 -14.47 -2.61 7.02
N ILE A 121 -13.36 -3.01 6.42
CA ILE A 121 -12.37 -3.93 6.97
C ILE A 121 -11.19 -3.09 7.49
N PRO A 122 -10.73 -3.28 8.75
CA PRO A 122 -9.49 -2.64 9.21
C PRO A 122 -8.30 -3.14 8.38
N ALA A 123 -7.42 -2.23 7.97
CA ALA A 123 -6.36 -2.54 7.03
C ALA A 123 -4.99 -2.01 7.46
N VAL A 124 -3.95 -2.78 7.18
CA VAL A 124 -2.56 -2.38 7.39
C VAL A 124 -1.75 -2.58 6.11
N ALA A 125 -1.17 -1.50 5.61
CA ALA A 125 -0.18 -1.52 4.53
C ALA A 125 1.22 -1.62 5.12
N MET A 126 2.05 -2.52 4.61
CA MET A 126 3.38 -2.82 5.14
C MET A 126 4.43 -2.80 4.03
N SER A 127 5.51 -2.07 4.26
CA SER A 127 6.53 -1.79 3.24
C SER A 127 7.93 -1.89 3.84
N LEU A 128 8.89 -2.39 3.05
CA LEU A 128 10.31 -2.44 3.43
C LEU A 128 11.10 -1.47 2.56
N SER A 129 11.82 -0.54 3.19
CA SER A 129 12.77 0.32 2.47
C SER A 129 13.96 -0.50 1.98
N VAL A 130 14.31 -0.33 0.71
CA VAL A 130 15.47 -0.97 0.08
C VAL A 130 16.46 0.05 -0.45
N GLU A 131 17.67 -0.41 -0.81
CA GLU A 131 18.75 0.48 -1.29
C GLU A 131 18.44 1.08 -2.66
N ALA A 132 17.84 0.29 -3.55
CA ALA A 132 17.43 0.73 -4.87
C ALA A 132 16.22 -0.08 -5.35
N PRO A 133 15.41 0.47 -6.26
CA PRO A 133 14.31 -0.26 -6.88
C PRO A 133 14.78 -1.60 -7.46
N GLY A 134 14.04 -2.67 -7.16
CA GLY A 134 14.35 -4.02 -7.65
C GLY A 134 15.43 -4.78 -6.87
N VAL A 135 16.11 -4.16 -5.90
CA VAL A 135 17.01 -4.86 -4.98
C VAL A 135 16.17 -5.49 -3.86
N PRO A 136 16.19 -6.82 -3.66
CA PRO A 136 15.40 -7.46 -2.62
C PRO A 136 15.95 -7.11 -1.23
N GLY A 137 15.04 -6.76 -0.31
CA GLY A 137 15.37 -6.58 1.11
C GLY A 137 15.27 -7.89 1.92
N ASP A 138 15.67 -7.83 3.20
CA ASP A 138 15.50 -8.94 4.14
C ASP A 138 14.04 -9.02 4.63
N PHE A 139 13.20 -9.68 3.81
CA PHE A 139 11.77 -9.81 4.08
C PHE A 139 11.44 -10.67 5.29
N GLU A 140 12.27 -11.68 5.61
CA GLU A 140 12.06 -12.52 6.80
C GLU A 140 12.21 -11.71 8.09
N LYS A 141 13.22 -10.85 8.15
CA LYS A 141 13.41 -9.92 9.26
C LYS A 141 12.35 -8.83 9.29
N ALA A 142 11.99 -8.27 8.13
CA ALA A 142 10.92 -7.29 8.03
C ALA A 142 9.57 -7.85 8.48
N ALA A 143 9.24 -9.10 8.14
CA ALA A 143 8.02 -9.78 8.56
C ALA A 143 7.92 -9.93 10.07
N LYS A 144 9.02 -10.28 10.75
CA LYS A 144 9.06 -10.33 12.22
C LYS A 144 8.79 -8.97 12.86
N GLN A 145 9.39 -7.90 12.31
CA GLN A 145 9.13 -6.53 12.77
C GLN A 145 7.66 -6.14 12.55
N CYS A 146 7.13 -6.39 11.34
CA CYS A 146 5.75 -6.14 10.97
C CYS A 146 4.76 -6.86 11.89
N ALA A 147 4.98 -8.15 12.18
CA ALA A 147 4.13 -8.92 13.09
C ALA A 147 4.18 -8.37 14.53
N GLY A 148 5.35 -7.91 14.98
CA GLY A 148 5.50 -7.24 16.28
C GLY A 148 4.72 -5.92 16.36
N ILE A 149 4.72 -5.12 15.29
CA ILE A 149 3.92 -3.90 15.18
C ILE A 149 2.43 -4.23 15.15
N LEU A 150 2.02 -5.19 14.31
CA LEU A 150 0.63 -5.58 14.15
C LEU A 150 0.00 -6.02 15.48
N LYS A 151 0.72 -6.82 16.28
CA LYS A 151 0.27 -7.21 17.63
C LYS A 151 -0.01 -6.04 18.56
N LYS A 152 0.72 -4.92 18.42
CA LYS A 152 0.51 -3.71 19.21
C LYS A 152 -0.61 -2.82 18.68
N LEU A 153 -0.89 -2.91 17.38
CA LEU A 153 -1.97 -2.16 16.73
C LEU A 153 -3.36 -2.77 17.01
N MET A 154 -3.43 -4.07 17.25
CA MET A 154 -4.70 -4.76 17.48
C MET A 154 -5.32 -4.44 18.86
N PRO A 155 -6.66 -4.36 18.95
CA PRO A 155 -7.63 -4.45 17.86
C PRO A 155 -7.75 -3.13 17.06
N LEU A 156 -7.84 -3.26 15.74
CA LEU A 156 -8.17 -2.15 14.83
C LEU A 156 -9.68 -2.05 14.61
N LYS A 157 -10.16 -0.87 14.21
CA LYS A 157 -11.57 -0.59 13.96
C LYS A 157 -11.88 -0.57 12.46
N ASN A 158 -13.13 -0.89 12.12
CA ASN A 158 -13.60 -0.84 10.74
C ASN A 158 -13.32 0.53 10.10
N GLY A 159 -12.61 0.52 8.97
CA GLY A 159 -12.22 1.73 8.26
C GLY A 159 -10.84 2.29 8.63
N ASP A 160 -10.17 1.74 9.65
CA ASP A 160 -8.79 2.12 9.96
C ASP A 160 -7.86 1.70 8.82
N VAL A 161 -6.98 2.62 8.39
CA VAL A 161 -5.87 2.34 7.46
C VAL A 161 -4.58 2.75 8.13
N ILE A 162 -3.73 1.78 8.46
CA ILE A 162 -2.42 2.04 9.05
C ILE A 162 -1.33 1.72 8.03
N ASN A 163 -0.48 2.69 7.73
CA ASN A 163 0.68 2.52 6.85
C ASN A 163 1.95 2.35 7.70
N VAL A 164 2.67 1.26 7.47
CA VAL A 164 3.88 0.89 8.21
C VAL A 164 5.04 0.76 7.24
N ASN A 165 6.12 1.52 7.48
CA ASN A 165 7.36 1.40 6.72
C ASN A 165 8.51 0.96 7.62
N ILE A 166 9.18 -0.12 7.23
CA ILE A 166 10.41 -0.61 7.85
C ILE A 166 11.60 0.08 7.18
N PRO A 167 12.56 0.65 7.94
CA PRO A 167 13.75 1.27 7.36
C PRO A 167 14.68 0.23 6.73
N ARG A 168 15.71 0.70 6.00
CA ARG A 168 16.68 -0.19 5.35
C ARG A 168 17.43 -1.02 6.40
N LEU A 169 17.15 -2.33 6.43
CA LEU A 169 17.74 -3.25 7.39
C LEU A 169 19.24 -3.51 7.15
N SER A 170 19.73 -3.20 5.95
CA SER A 170 21.15 -3.12 5.59
C SER A 170 21.94 -2.11 6.40
N LYS A 171 21.28 -1.03 6.88
CA LYS A 171 21.88 0.00 7.74
C LYS A 171 21.87 -0.37 9.24
N GLY A 172 21.38 -1.55 9.60
CA GLY A 172 21.31 -2.04 10.98
C GLY A 172 19.87 -2.33 11.46
N GLU A 173 19.72 -2.63 12.76
CA GLU A 173 18.40 -2.78 13.37
C GLU A 173 17.66 -1.43 13.42
N PRO A 174 16.33 -1.42 13.26
CA PRO A 174 15.55 -0.21 13.46
C PRO A 174 15.76 0.38 14.87
N LYS A 175 15.91 1.71 14.94
CA LYS A 175 16.17 2.44 16.21
C LYS A 175 14.96 2.49 17.15
N GLY A 176 13.80 2.09 16.67
CA GLY A 176 12.53 2.15 17.36
C GLY A 176 11.37 2.42 16.40
N VAL A 177 10.21 2.73 16.96
CA VAL A 177 8.97 3.02 16.23
C VAL A 177 8.61 4.49 16.44
N LYS A 178 8.23 5.20 15.38
CA LYS A 178 7.68 6.54 15.44
C LYS A 178 6.31 6.58 14.78
N VAL A 179 5.33 7.11 15.51
CA VAL A 179 4.03 7.46 14.95
C VAL A 179 4.13 8.88 14.44
N VAL A 180 4.01 9.07 13.13
CA VAL A 180 4.29 10.34 12.45
C VAL A 180 3.30 10.59 11.32
N PRO A 181 3.02 11.86 10.97
CA PRO A 181 2.17 12.16 9.82
C PRO A 181 2.86 11.79 8.50
N GLN A 182 2.05 11.60 7.46
CA GLN A 182 2.50 11.52 6.08
C GLN A 182 3.15 12.85 5.65
N SER A 183 4.31 12.79 5.00
CA SER A 183 4.89 13.97 4.35
C SER A 183 4.11 14.35 3.09
N SER A 184 3.83 15.64 2.92
CA SER A 184 3.21 16.20 1.71
C SER A 184 4.16 17.01 0.84
N LYS A 185 5.43 17.18 1.25
CA LYS A 185 6.39 18.07 0.57
C LYS A 185 6.99 17.52 -0.73
N GLY A 186 6.48 16.40 -1.25
CA GLY A 186 6.88 15.89 -2.57
C GLY A 186 8.38 15.62 -2.68
N PHE A 187 8.89 15.72 -3.90
CA PHE A 187 10.31 15.67 -4.23
C PHE A 187 10.53 16.40 -5.56
N ASP A 188 11.73 16.94 -5.77
CA ASP A 188 12.11 17.54 -7.05
C ASP A 188 12.26 16.45 -8.11
N GLU A 189 11.26 16.31 -8.98
CA GLU A 189 11.23 15.35 -10.09
C GLU A 189 11.72 15.98 -11.40
N TYR A 190 12.45 15.19 -12.19
CA TYR A 190 12.81 15.55 -13.55
C TYR A 190 12.90 14.32 -14.44
N TYR A 191 12.74 14.52 -15.76
CA TYR A 191 12.93 13.45 -16.74
C TYR A 191 14.35 13.47 -17.29
N ILE A 192 15.02 12.31 -17.24
CA ILE A 192 16.25 12.09 -18.00
C ILE A 192 15.86 11.65 -19.40
N LEU A 193 16.28 12.43 -20.40
CA LEU A 193 16.14 12.08 -21.81
C LEU A 193 17.32 11.19 -22.23
N LYS A 194 17.01 10.05 -22.87
CA LYS A 194 17.98 9.16 -23.51
C LYS A 194 17.50 8.76 -24.90
N LYS A 195 18.42 8.30 -25.75
CA LYS A 195 18.08 7.52 -26.94
C LYS A 195 18.32 6.05 -26.65
N ASN A 196 17.38 5.19 -27.00
CA ASN A 196 17.60 3.74 -26.91
C ASN A 196 18.38 3.22 -28.13
N GLU A 197 18.70 1.93 -28.12
CA GLU A 197 19.43 1.24 -29.19
C GLU A 197 18.72 1.29 -30.55
N GLN A 198 17.41 1.50 -30.54
CA GLN A 198 16.58 1.65 -31.75
C GLN A 198 16.42 3.10 -32.21
N GLY A 199 17.15 4.05 -31.58
CA GLY A 199 17.12 5.47 -31.91
C GLY A 199 15.88 6.23 -31.41
N GLN A 200 14.99 5.58 -30.65
CA GLN A 200 13.81 6.20 -30.06
C GLN A 200 14.20 7.09 -28.89
N THR A 201 13.50 8.23 -28.75
CA THR A 201 13.62 9.08 -27.56
C THR A 201 12.89 8.43 -26.40
N VAL A 202 13.60 8.18 -25.31
CA VAL A 202 13.08 7.60 -24.07
C VAL A 202 13.22 8.61 -22.95
N PHE A 203 12.15 8.79 -22.18
CA PHE A 203 12.12 9.60 -20.98
C PHE A 203 12.02 8.70 -19.76
N GLN A 204 12.90 8.90 -18.78
CA GLN A 204 12.87 8.19 -17.51
C GLN A 204 12.68 9.20 -16.38
N LEU A 205 11.58 9.04 -15.62
CA LEU A 205 11.32 9.85 -14.43
C LEU A 205 12.37 9.53 -13.36
N THR A 206 12.94 10.56 -12.77
CA THR A 206 13.87 10.48 -11.65
C THR A 206 13.60 11.66 -10.71
N GLY A 207 14.22 11.65 -9.53
CA GLY A 207 14.08 12.75 -8.58
C GLY A 207 15.22 12.84 -7.61
N ASN A 208 15.31 13.99 -6.94
CA ASN A 208 16.25 14.24 -5.87
C ASN A 208 15.69 13.77 -4.51
N VAL A 209 16.46 14.05 -3.44
CA VAL A 209 16.05 13.77 -2.06
C VAL A 209 14.80 14.57 -1.71
N HIS A 210 13.93 14.00 -0.86
CA HIS A 210 12.76 14.68 -0.34
C HIS A 210 13.10 16.04 0.27
N ASP A 211 12.22 17.01 0.02
CA ASP A 211 12.24 18.27 0.74
C ASP A 211 12.08 18.02 2.24
N VAL A 212 12.84 18.75 3.03
CA VAL A 212 12.86 18.58 4.48
C VAL A 212 11.60 19.23 5.06
N ASP A 213 10.78 18.41 5.71
CA ASP A 213 9.69 18.90 6.54
C ASP A 213 10.26 19.57 7.80
N ASP A 214 9.63 20.67 8.23
CA ASP A 214 9.98 21.37 9.47
C ASP A 214 9.64 20.55 10.73
N THR A 215 8.83 19.50 10.56
CA THR A 215 8.43 18.55 11.61
C THR A 215 8.73 17.11 11.19
N PRO A 216 8.94 16.19 12.16
CA PRO A 216 9.14 14.78 11.83
C PRO A 216 7.92 14.17 11.12
N THR A 217 8.16 13.62 9.94
CA THR A 217 7.22 12.93 9.06
C THR A 217 7.64 11.48 8.86
N ASP A 218 6.83 10.72 8.14
CA ASP A 218 7.15 9.36 7.73
C ASP A 218 8.43 9.28 6.89
N THR A 219 8.65 10.17 5.93
CA THR A 219 9.87 10.20 5.11
C THR A 219 11.13 10.49 5.93
N THR A 220 11.10 11.57 6.73
CA THR A 220 12.26 12.00 7.54
C THR A 220 12.59 10.99 8.65
N SER A 221 11.57 10.44 9.32
CA SER A 221 11.78 9.45 10.38
C SER A 221 12.30 8.12 9.85
N LEU A 222 11.85 7.72 8.67
CA LEU A 222 12.29 6.49 8.00
C LEU A 222 13.76 6.58 7.59
N GLU A 223 14.20 7.70 7.00
CA GLU A 223 15.60 7.92 6.65
C GLU A 223 16.50 7.96 7.90
N LEU A 224 15.99 8.45 9.04
CA LEU A 224 16.69 8.41 10.32
C LEU A 224 16.78 7.00 10.94
N GLY A 225 16.18 5.97 10.31
CA GLY A 225 16.27 4.57 10.72
C GLY A 225 15.21 4.13 11.73
N PHE A 226 14.08 4.83 11.81
CA PHE A 226 12.91 4.40 12.60
C PHE A 226 11.91 3.64 11.73
N ILE A 227 11.22 2.67 12.32
CA ILE A 227 9.96 2.16 11.75
C ILE A 227 8.95 3.30 11.86
N THR A 228 8.25 3.60 10.78
CA THR A 228 7.21 4.63 10.78
C THR A 228 5.83 4.00 10.74
N VAL A 229 4.91 4.59 11.51
CA VAL A 229 3.51 4.21 11.57
C VAL A 229 2.69 5.47 11.32
N THR A 230 1.90 5.46 10.26
CA THR A 230 1.07 6.59 9.85
C THR A 230 -0.38 6.12 9.76
N ALA A 231 -1.28 6.78 10.50
CA ALA A 231 -2.71 6.58 10.32
C ALA A 231 -3.17 7.40 9.11
N LEU A 232 -3.72 6.72 8.09
CA LEU A 232 -4.22 7.34 6.88
C LEU A 232 -5.75 7.41 6.91
N ALA A 233 -6.29 8.41 6.21
CA ALA A 233 -7.73 8.57 6.04
C ALA A 233 -8.09 8.43 4.56
N SER A 234 -9.23 7.82 4.28
CA SER A 234 -9.78 7.71 2.92
C SER A 234 -10.56 8.96 2.48
N ASP A 235 -10.94 9.83 3.43
CA ASP A 235 -11.63 11.08 3.15
C ASP A 235 -10.63 12.17 2.73
N MET A 236 -10.66 12.51 1.44
CA MET A 236 -9.82 13.56 0.86
C MET A 236 -10.48 14.95 0.89
N THR A 237 -11.63 15.10 1.55
CA THR A 237 -12.35 16.37 1.62
C THR A 237 -11.56 17.37 2.44
N ASN A 238 -11.20 18.51 1.85
CA ASN A 238 -10.75 19.66 2.62
C ASN A 238 -11.99 20.33 3.27
N HIS A 239 -12.37 19.85 4.45
CA HIS A 239 -13.58 20.28 5.17
C HIS A 239 -13.62 21.79 5.39
N GLU A 240 -12.48 22.42 5.68
CA GLU A 240 -12.39 23.86 5.84
C GLU A 240 -12.70 24.59 4.52
N ARG A 241 -12.06 24.18 3.42
CA ARG A 241 -12.29 24.79 2.11
C ARG A 241 -13.72 24.54 1.62
N THR A 242 -14.28 23.36 1.86
CA THR A 242 -15.67 23.03 1.56
C THR A 242 -16.61 24.01 2.27
N HIS A 243 -16.39 24.27 3.57
CA HIS A 243 -17.19 25.24 4.32
C HIS A 243 -17.05 26.67 3.77
N GLN A 244 -15.87 27.06 3.28
CA GLN A 244 -15.68 28.35 2.60
C GLN A 244 -16.46 28.42 1.27
N LEU A 245 -16.44 27.36 0.46
CA LEU A 245 -17.12 27.30 -0.83
C LEU A 245 -18.66 27.34 -0.70
N GLN A 246 -19.22 26.76 0.36
CA GLN A 246 -20.66 26.81 0.64
C GLN A 246 -21.19 28.24 0.87
N LYS A 247 -20.32 29.19 1.23
CA LYS A 247 -20.70 30.60 1.44
C LYS A 247 -20.80 31.38 0.13
N ILE A 248 -20.34 30.82 -0.99
CA ILE A 248 -20.44 31.43 -2.31
C ILE A 248 -21.89 31.32 -2.78
N LYS A 249 -22.46 32.42 -3.30
CA LYS A 249 -23.76 32.37 -4.00
C LYS A 249 -23.55 31.74 -5.37
N TRP A 250 -23.75 30.44 -5.46
CA TRP A 250 -23.81 29.72 -6.73
C TRP A 250 -25.09 30.15 -7.46
N GLN A 251 -24.98 30.65 -8.70
CA GLN A 251 -26.17 30.92 -9.50
C GLN A 251 -26.92 29.60 -9.69
N ALA A 252 -28.15 29.51 -9.18
CA ALA A 252 -29.00 28.38 -9.51
C ALA A 252 -29.31 28.47 -11.01
N ALA A 253 -29.01 27.40 -11.75
CA ALA A 253 -29.64 27.23 -13.05
C ALA A 253 -31.16 27.22 -12.80
N PRO A 254 -31.98 27.89 -13.63
CA PRO A 254 -33.42 27.71 -13.54
C PRO A 254 -33.69 26.20 -13.70
N CYS A 255 -34.23 25.57 -12.65
CA CYS A 255 -34.75 24.22 -12.74
C CYS A 255 -35.76 24.21 -13.89
N SER A 256 -35.40 23.59 -15.01
CA SER A 256 -36.39 23.12 -15.97
C SER A 256 -36.93 21.81 -15.41
N ASP A 257 -38.13 21.85 -14.85
CA ASP A 257 -38.90 20.65 -14.55
C ASP A 257 -39.17 19.93 -15.88
N TYR A 258 -38.45 18.83 -16.14
CA TYR A 258 -38.76 17.82 -17.14
C TYR A 258 -38.60 16.44 -16.53
#